data_AF-A0A5E4N4V3-F1
#
_entry.id   AF-A0A5E4N4V3-F1
#
_cell.length_a   1.000
_cell.length_b   1.000
_cell.length_c   1.000
_cell.angle_alpha   90.00
_cell.angle_beta   90.00
_cell.angle_gamma   90.00
#
_symmetry.space_group_name_H-M   'P 1'
#
loop_
_entity.id
_entity.type
_entity.pdbx_description
1 polymer ?
#
loop_
_entity_poly.entity_id
_entity_poly.type
_entity_poly.pdbx_seq_one_letter_code
_entity_poly.pdbx_strand_id
1 'polypeptide(L)'
;MPKGTTINAAEYCETLKKLKKKSNTDKRRGMLTRGVSLLHDNARPQTARFIQDLLVSFGWGIVTHPPYSPDLAPSDYHHFNKLKEFLG
;
A
#
# COMPACT_ATOMS: atom_id res chain seq x y z
N MET A 1 2.52 2.73 15.80
CA MET A 1 3.93 3.11 15.66
C MET A 1 4.22 4.22 16.65
N PRO A 2 5.33 4.17 17.41
CA PRO A 2 5.77 5.29 18.23
C PRO A 2 5.99 6.55 17.38
N LYS A 3 5.93 7.73 17.99
CA LYS A 3 6.22 8.99 17.29
C LYS A 3 7.70 9.02 16.89
N GLY A 4 7.99 9.43 15.66
CA GLY A 4 9.36 9.55 15.13
C GLY A 4 9.95 8.26 14.52
N THR A 5 9.17 7.18 14.40
CA THR A 5 9.64 5.94 13.76
C THR A 5 9.40 5.94 12.26
N THR A 6 10.37 5.46 11.48
CA THR A 6 10.24 5.25 10.04
C THR A 6 9.79 3.82 9.75
N ILE A 7 8.83 3.66 8.84
CA ILE A 7 8.35 2.33 8.43
C ILE A 7 9.47 1.59 7.70
N ASN A 8 9.93 0.50 8.30
CA ASN A 8 10.85 -0.44 7.65
C ASN A 8 10.07 -1.52 6.88
N ALA A 9 10.80 -2.39 6.18
CA ALA A 9 10.18 -3.39 5.33
C ALA A 9 9.41 -4.47 6.13
N ALA A 10 9.86 -4.83 7.33
CA ALA A 10 9.15 -5.78 8.20
C ALA A 10 7.83 -5.22 8.71
N GLU A 11 7.82 -3.95 9.12
CA GLU A 11 6.61 -3.25 9.53
C GLU A 11 5.62 -3.07 8.38
N TYR A 12 6.14 -2.82 7.16
CA TYR A 12 5.33 -2.76 5.96
C TYR A 12 4.66 -4.11 5.65
N CYS A 13 5.40 -5.22 5.77
CA CYS A 13 4.88 -6.58 5.64
C CYS A 13 3.70 -6.85 6.59
N GLU A 14 3.85 -6.48 7.88
CA GLU A 14 2.75 -6.63 8.85
C GLU A 14 1.54 -5.76 8.51
N THR A 15 1.78 -4.57 7.96
CA THR A 15 0.71 -3.68 7.48
C THR A 15 -0.06 -4.31 6.33
N LEU A 16 0.63 -4.91 5.34
CA LEU A 16 0.01 -5.62 4.22
C LEU A 16 -0.80 -6.84 4.68
N LYS A 17 -0.30 -7.63 5.63
CA LYS A 17 -1.04 -8.76 6.22
C LYS A 17 -2.34 -8.31 6.88
N LYS A 18 -2.28 -7.24 7.67
CA LYS A 18 -3.47 -6.64 8.31
C LYS A 18 -4.46 -6.11 7.28
N LEU A 19 -3.97 -5.46 6.22
CA LEU A 19 -4.78 -4.97 5.12
C LEU A 19 -5.54 -6.12 4.42
N LYS A 20 -4.85 -7.21 4.09
CA LYS A 20 -5.46 -8.40 3.48
C LYS A 20 -6.53 -9.01 4.39
N LYS A 21 -6.25 -9.18 5.68
CA LYS A 21 -7.23 -9.68 6.66
C LYS A 21 -8.49 -8.81 6.68
N LYS A 22 -8.33 -7.49 6.83
CA LYS A 22 -9.46 -6.55 6.93
C LYS A 22 -10.25 -6.44 5.62
N SER A 23 -9.57 -6.51 4.48
CA SER A 23 -10.25 -6.54 3.17
C SER A 23 -11.14 -7.77 3.03
N ASN A 24 -10.69 -8.93 3.54
CA ASN A 24 -11.45 -10.19 3.47
C ASN A 24 -12.63 -10.24 4.42
N THR A 25 -12.48 -9.73 5.65
CA THR A 25 -13.49 -9.91 6.70
C THR A 25 -14.62 -8.90 6.64
N ASP A 26 -14.30 -7.65 6.31
CA ASP A 26 -15.12 -6.50 6.70
C ASP A 26 -15.58 -5.69 5.47
N LYS A 27 -14.64 -5.25 4.63
CA LYS A 27 -14.95 -4.20 3.66
C LYS A 27 -15.33 -4.69 2.27
N ARG A 28 -14.82 -5.86 1.83
CA ARG A 28 -14.93 -6.30 0.42
C ARG A 28 -15.00 -7.82 0.30
N ARG A 29 -15.95 -8.44 1.02
CA ARG A 29 -16.21 -9.89 0.95
C ARG A 29 -16.41 -10.31 -0.50
N GLY A 30 -15.64 -11.30 -0.95
CA GLY A 30 -15.70 -11.81 -2.33
C GLY A 30 -14.98 -10.98 -3.39
N MET A 31 -14.39 -9.81 -3.08
CA MET A 31 -13.65 -9.04 -4.09
C MET A 31 -12.29 -9.67 -4.43
N LEU A 32 -11.64 -10.31 -3.45
CA LEU A 32 -10.32 -10.94 -3.67
C LEU A 32 -10.37 -12.15 -4.62
N THR A 33 -11.55 -12.67 -4.96
CA THR A 33 -11.69 -13.76 -5.94
C THR A 33 -11.38 -13.31 -7.36
N ARG A 34 -11.46 -12.00 -7.65
CA ARG A 34 -11.11 -11.39 -8.95
C ARG A 34 -9.68 -10.82 -9.01
N GLY A 35 -8.90 -11.02 -7.96
CA GLY A 35 -7.56 -10.45 -7.82
C GLY A 35 -7.54 -9.00 -7.32
N VAL A 36 -6.38 -8.55 -6.85
CA VAL A 36 -6.14 -7.17 -6.40
C VAL A 36 -4.96 -6.61 -7.15
N SER A 37 -5.10 -5.39 -7.67
CA SER A 37 -3.98 -4.60 -8.17
C SER A 37 -3.59 -3.57 -7.12
N LEU A 38 -2.39 -3.69 -6.57
CA LEU A 38 -1.84 -2.78 -5.57
C LEU A 38 -1.00 -1.72 -6.27
N LEU A 39 -1.37 -0.45 -6.06
CA LEU A 39 -0.57 0.72 -6.44
C LEU A 39 0.11 1.26 -5.18
N HIS A 40 1.43 1.33 -5.19
CA HIS A 40 2.24 1.95 -4.15
C HIS A 40 3.49 2.58 -4.77
N ASP A 41 4.15 3.49 -4.06
CA ASP A 41 5.38 4.15 -4.53
C ASP A 41 6.59 3.19 -4.49
N ASN A 42 7.68 3.52 -5.18
CA ASN A 42 8.90 2.72 -5.25
C ASN A 42 9.83 2.88 -4.04
N ALA A 43 9.30 3.28 -2.87
CA ALA A 43 10.09 3.46 -1.67
C ALA A 43 10.85 2.16 -1.32
N ARG A 44 12.10 2.29 -0.83
CA ARG A 44 13.01 1.15 -0.55
C ARG A 44 12.39 -0.01 0.25
N PRO A 45 11.58 0.24 1.29
CA PRO A 45 10.92 -0.85 2.03
C PRO A 45 9.89 -1.64 1.20
N GLN A 46 9.34 -1.03 0.15
CA GLN A 46 8.25 -1.55 -0.68
C GLN A 46 8.78 -2.32 -1.90
N THR A 47 9.95 -1.95 -2.41
CA THR A 47 10.65 -2.66 -3.51
C THR A 47 11.49 -3.85 -3.04
N ALA A 48 11.61 -4.08 -1.74
CA ALA A 48 12.35 -5.22 -1.19
C ALA A 48 11.82 -6.56 -1.72
N ARG A 49 12.74 -7.49 -2.05
CA ARG A 49 12.38 -8.74 -2.73
C ARG A 49 11.32 -9.55 -1.98
N PHE A 50 11.47 -9.68 -0.67
CA PHE A 50 10.53 -10.45 0.15
C PHE A 50 9.12 -9.82 0.21
N ILE A 51 8.98 -8.51 -0.06
CA ILE A 51 7.66 -7.85 -0.18
C ILE A 51 7.01 -8.23 -1.50
N GLN A 52 7.78 -8.27 -2.59
CA GLN A 52 7.27 -8.76 -3.87
C GLN A 52 6.80 -10.21 -3.74
N ASP A 53 7.61 -11.07 -3.11
CA ASP A 53 7.25 -12.48 -2.87
C ASP A 53 5.99 -12.60 -1.99
N LEU A 54 5.84 -11.74 -0.97
CA LEU A 54 4.64 -11.65 -0.15
C LEU A 54 3.41 -11.27 -0.97
N LEU A 55 3.51 -10.26 -1.84
CA LEU A 55 2.40 -9.80 -2.68
C LEU A 55 1.98 -10.87 -3.69
N VAL A 56 2.95 -11.60 -4.26
CA VAL A 56 2.69 -12.78 -5.10
C VAL A 56 1.97 -13.87 -4.30
N SER A 57 2.43 -14.18 -3.07
CA SER A 57 1.74 -15.13 -2.18
C SER A 57 0.31 -14.70 -1.86
N PHE A 58 0.02 -13.39 -1.96
CA PHE A 58 -1.31 -12.88 -1.74
C PHE A 58 -2.23 -13.00 -2.95
N GLY A 59 -1.68 -13.29 -4.13
CA GLY A 59 -2.38 -13.21 -5.42
C GLY A 59 -2.62 -11.76 -5.85
N TRP A 60 -1.79 -10.83 -5.40
CA TRP A 60 -1.93 -9.40 -5.70
C TRP A 60 -0.97 -9.02 -6.82
N GLY A 61 -1.50 -8.41 -7.88
CA GLY A 61 -0.72 -7.77 -8.92
C GLY A 61 -0.16 -6.44 -8.43
N ILE A 62 1.06 -6.12 -8.82
CA ILE A 62 1.69 -4.83 -8.52
C ILE A 62 1.55 -3.95 -9.76
N VAL A 63 1.00 -2.75 -9.59
CA VAL A 63 0.94 -1.76 -10.67
C VAL A 63 2.27 -1.03 -10.72
N THR A 64 2.91 -0.99 -11.89
CA THR A 64 4.17 -0.28 -12.08
C THR A 64 3.96 1.22 -11.86
N HIS A 65 4.69 1.79 -10.91
CA HIS A 65 4.73 3.22 -10.65
C HIS A 65 6.05 3.79 -11.17
N PRO A 66 6.06 4.88 -11.95
CA PRO A 66 7.31 5.51 -12.38
C PRO A 66 7.99 6.27 -11.21
N PRO A 67 9.33 6.44 -11.24
CA PRO A 67 10.03 7.23 -10.23
C PRO A 67 9.56 8.69 -10.21
N TYR A 68 9.41 9.26 -9.00
CA TYR A 68 9.12 10.69 -8.79
C TYR A 68 7.81 11.19 -9.44
N SER A 69 6.77 10.36 -9.46
CA SER A 69 5.48 10.71 -10.07
C SER A 69 4.33 10.79 -9.06
N PRO A 70 4.36 11.74 -8.12
CA PRO A 70 3.28 11.91 -7.14
C PRO A 70 1.94 12.30 -7.79
N ASP A 71 1.97 12.90 -8.98
CA ASP A 71 0.80 13.19 -9.81
C ASP A 71 0.06 11.93 -10.27
N LEU A 72 0.75 10.79 -10.32
CA LEU A 72 0.17 9.49 -10.68
C LEU A 72 -0.29 8.67 -9.47
N ALA A 73 0.01 9.12 -8.26
CA ALA A 73 -0.39 8.46 -7.02
C ALA A 73 -1.66 9.12 -6.45
N PRO A 74 -2.83 8.44 -6.45
CA PRO A 74 -4.06 9.00 -5.91
C PRO A 74 -3.98 9.40 -4.44
N SER A 75 -3.09 8.78 -3.66
CA SER A 75 -2.80 9.20 -2.29
C SER A 75 -2.29 10.64 -2.25
N ASP A 76 -1.39 11.00 -3.17
CA ASP A 76 -0.62 12.22 -3.12
C ASP A 76 -1.37 13.38 -3.77
N TYR A 77 -1.90 13.20 -4.99
CA TYR A 77 -2.59 14.29 -5.69
C TYR A 77 -4.01 14.55 -5.19
N HIS A 78 -4.67 13.58 -4.54
CA HIS A 78 -6.07 13.72 -4.12
C HIS A 78 -6.24 13.68 -2.59
N HIS A 79 -5.85 12.57 -1.96
CA HIS A 79 -6.21 12.33 -0.56
C HIS A 79 -5.43 13.22 0.41
N PHE A 80 -4.10 13.29 0.27
CA PHE A 80 -3.28 14.11 1.15
C PHE A 80 -3.47 15.60 0.92
N ASN A 81 -3.79 16.03 -0.30
CA ASN A 81 -4.12 17.43 -0.58
C ASN A 81 -5.37 17.86 0.20
N LYS A 82 -6.46 17.09 0.14
CA LYS A 82 -7.66 17.34 0.95
C LYS A 82 -7.39 17.29 2.45
N LEU A 83 -6.53 16.37 2.90
CA LEU A 83 -6.16 16.29 4.30
C LEU A 83 -5.41 17.55 4.77
N LYS A 84 -4.54 18.11 3.94
CA LYS A 84 -3.84 19.38 4.23
C LYS A 84 -4.81 20.55 4.31
N GLU A 85 -5.79 20.62 3.41
CA GLU A 85 -6.84 21.66 3.48
C GLU A 85 -7.64 21.59 4.78
N PHE A 86 -7.89 20.39 5.31
CA PHE A 86 -8.60 20.21 6.57
C PHE A 86 -7.74 20.50 7.81
N LEU A 87 -6.43 20.26 7.73
CA LEU A 87 -5.50 20.44 8.86
C LEU A 87 -4.86 21.84 8.91
N GLY A 88 -5.01 22.65 7.86
CA GLY A 88 -4.57 24.04 7.81
C GLY A 88 -5.54 24.98 8.51
#